data_AF-A0A519ZX67-F1
#
_entry.id   AF-A0A519ZX67-F1
#
_cell.length_a   1.000
_cell.length_b   1.000
_cell.length_c   1.000
_cell.angle_alpha   90.00
_cell.angle_beta   90.00
_cell.angle_gamma   90.00
#
_symmetry.space_group_name_H-M   'P 1'
#
loop_
_entity.id
_entity.type
_entity.pdbx_description
1 polymer ?
#
loop_
_entity_poly.entity_id
_entity_poly.type
_entity_poly.pdbx_seq_one_letter_code
_entity_poly.pdbx_strand_id
1 'polypeptide(L)'
;MTFQRSLRPPPKAPTLRSYSLTHLPPAQPSRRKSSCRSMGLSKCTFILPALLALAACRPDQVQHLSGTKEIAEETANWEVKRIMPNDLLHATRWAGDSLTAYADTLLRRTLARELRKGNLTQAANFCRPQAYPQVDSMARKWHMVPRRAEWQPATASATPAAVAAAGLRPDTMRLIGRPAADTFFYQRPITLANNLCLRCHGQPGHDLTLAEANTLRQQHPGLRAVGRQPGQVLGAWQLTLERTGVAEFYTMKTRKKWKEHKMPKLF
;
A
#
# COMPACT_ATOMS: atom_id res chain seq x y z
N MET A 1 46.60 1.00 -22.82
CA MET A 1 46.64 0.13 -21.62
C MET A 1 45.27 -0.49 -21.43
N THR A 2 45.12 -1.75 -21.85
CA THR A 2 43.84 -2.45 -21.95
C THR A 2 43.74 -3.41 -20.77
N PHE A 3 42.86 -3.13 -19.80
CA PHE A 3 42.69 -3.96 -18.61
C PHE A 3 41.61 -5.03 -18.87
N GLN A 4 42.05 -6.24 -19.22
CA GLN A 4 41.22 -7.42 -19.38
C GLN A 4 40.90 -7.99 -17.98
N ARG A 5 39.65 -7.83 -17.52
CA ARG A 5 39.21 -8.32 -16.22
C ARG A 5 38.75 -9.78 -16.36
N SER A 6 39.57 -10.69 -15.85
CA SER A 6 39.29 -12.13 -15.74
C SER A 6 38.06 -12.39 -14.86
N LEU A 7 37.02 -12.99 -15.43
CA LEU A 7 35.81 -13.43 -14.73
C LEU A 7 36.06 -14.83 -14.15
N ARG A 8 36.05 -14.94 -12.82
CA ARG A 8 35.99 -16.26 -12.15
C ARG A 8 34.56 -16.80 -12.18
N PRO A 9 34.35 -18.10 -12.42
CA PRO A 9 33.04 -18.72 -12.35
C PRO A 9 32.51 -18.78 -10.89
N PRO A 10 31.18 -18.72 -10.70
CA PRO A 10 30.57 -18.78 -9.37
C PRO A 10 30.64 -20.19 -8.76
N PRO A 11 30.64 -20.30 -7.41
CA PRO A 11 30.67 -21.58 -6.71
C PRO A 11 29.36 -22.37 -6.89
N LYS A 12 29.48 -23.69 -7.00
CA LYS A 12 28.35 -24.63 -7.11
C LYS A 12 27.50 -24.62 -5.83
N ALA A 13 26.18 -24.60 -5.99
CA ALA A 13 25.22 -24.65 -4.90
C ALA A 13 25.21 -26.04 -4.20
N PRO A 14 25.01 -26.10 -2.88
CA PRO A 14 24.94 -27.36 -2.14
C PRO A 14 23.61 -28.09 -2.40
N THR A 15 23.72 -29.40 -2.57
CA THR A 15 22.63 -30.37 -2.72
C THR A 15 21.80 -30.46 -1.43
N LEU A 16 20.50 -30.21 -1.54
CA LEU A 16 19.54 -30.39 -0.45
C LEU A 16 19.27 -31.89 -0.23
N ARG A 17 19.66 -32.39 0.94
CA ARG A 17 19.26 -33.69 1.49
C ARG A 17 17.77 -33.65 1.83
N SER A 18 16.98 -34.50 1.19
CA SER A 18 15.63 -34.84 1.58
C SER A 18 15.65 -35.68 2.86
N TYR A 19 15.07 -35.16 3.94
CA TYR A 19 14.78 -35.95 5.14
C TYR A 19 13.32 -36.40 5.07
N SER A 20 13.13 -37.71 4.88
CA SER A 20 11.84 -38.38 5.02
C SER A 20 11.42 -38.38 6.49
N LEU A 21 10.26 -37.79 6.80
CA LEU A 21 9.56 -38.01 8.07
C LEU A 21 8.88 -39.38 8.02
N THR A 22 9.48 -40.38 8.65
CA THR A 22 8.84 -41.65 8.98
C THR A 22 8.47 -41.69 10.47
N HIS A 23 7.21 -42.02 10.71
CA HIS A 23 6.66 -42.71 11.89
C HIS A 23 6.89 -42.10 13.29
N LEU A 24 5.90 -41.34 13.76
CA LEU A 24 5.55 -41.33 15.19
C LEU A 24 4.62 -42.53 15.48
N PRO A 25 4.93 -43.39 16.46
CA PRO A 25 3.99 -44.40 16.94
C PRO A 25 2.92 -43.80 17.88
N PRO A 26 1.71 -44.38 17.95
CA PRO A 26 0.65 -43.89 18.82
C PRO A 26 0.94 -44.21 20.30
N ALA A 27 0.62 -43.25 21.17
CA ALA A 27 0.71 -43.37 22.61
C ALA A 27 -0.25 -44.46 23.14
N GLN A 28 0.30 -45.43 23.87
CA GLN A 28 -0.49 -46.42 24.59
C GLN A 28 -1.07 -45.84 25.89
N PRO A 29 -2.36 -46.05 26.20
CA PRO A 29 -2.91 -45.71 27.50
C PRO A 29 -2.54 -46.77 28.54
N SER A 30 -1.69 -46.41 29.51
CA SER A 30 -1.40 -47.24 30.67
C SER A 30 -2.63 -47.37 31.58
N ARG A 31 -3.27 -48.54 31.59
CA ARG A 31 -4.30 -48.90 32.58
C ARG A 31 -3.64 -49.18 33.94
N ARG A 32 -3.58 -48.18 34.82
CA ARG A 32 -3.45 -48.43 36.27
C ARG A 32 -4.82 -48.84 36.82
N LYS A 33 -4.94 -50.10 37.25
CA LYS A 33 -6.06 -50.56 38.08
C LYS A 33 -5.83 -50.02 39.50
N SER A 34 -6.53 -48.94 39.86
CA SER A 34 -6.69 -48.54 41.26
C SER A 34 -7.82 -49.37 41.88
N SER A 35 -7.44 -50.33 42.73
CA SER A 35 -8.36 -51.02 43.63
C SER A 35 -8.87 -50.02 44.66
N CYS A 36 -10.12 -49.58 44.50
CA CYS A 36 -10.81 -48.76 45.49
C CYS A 36 -11.48 -49.72 46.47
N ARG A 37 -10.91 -49.87 47.67
CA ARG A 37 -11.58 -50.52 48.80
C ARG A 37 -12.78 -49.65 49.20
N SER A 38 -13.96 -50.26 49.22
CA SER A 38 -15.16 -49.69 49.80
C SER A 38 -14.95 -49.48 51.30
N MET A 39 -14.87 -48.23 51.73
CA MET A 39 -15.07 -47.86 53.12
C MET A 39 -16.34 -47.02 53.25
N GLY A 40 -17.22 -47.51 54.11
CA GLY A 40 -18.42 -46.92 54.69
C GLY A 40 -18.79 -45.52 54.24
N LEU A 41 -19.85 -45.47 53.44
CA LEU A 41 -20.70 -44.30 53.28
C LEU A 41 -21.35 -43.98 54.64
N SER A 42 -20.85 -42.97 55.35
CA SER A 42 -21.57 -42.41 56.49
C SER A 42 -21.36 -40.90 56.56
N LYS A 43 -22.42 -40.18 56.17
CA LYS A 43 -22.72 -38.77 56.50
C LYS A 43 -21.61 -37.75 56.21
N CYS A 44 -21.22 -37.59 54.95
CA CYS A 44 -20.45 -36.40 54.51
C CYS A 44 -20.90 -35.87 53.14
N THR A 45 -22.14 -36.14 52.74
CA THR A 45 -22.68 -35.80 51.41
C THR A 45 -23.25 -34.38 51.31
N PHE A 46 -23.30 -33.61 52.41
CA PHE A 46 -23.86 -32.25 52.43
C PHE A 46 -22.82 -31.13 52.51
N ILE A 47 -21.55 -31.43 52.75
CA ILE A 47 -20.51 -30.40 52.94
C ILE A 47 -19.96 -29.90 51.58
N LEU A 48 -19.86 -30.78 50.58
CA LEU A 48 -19.34 -30.44 49.26
C LEU A 48 -20.21 -29.44 48.44
N PRO A 49 -21.56 -29.56 48.37
CA PRO A 49 -22.39 -28.56 47.70
C PRO A 49 -22.45 -27.24 48.46
N ALA A 50 -22.33 -27.24 49.80
CA ALA A 50 -22.28 -26.03 50.61
C ALA A 50 -20.99 -25.22 50.42
N LEU A 51 -19.84 -25.89 50.22
CA LEU A 51 -18.58 -25.24 49.84
C LEU A 51 -18.62 -24.68 48.41
N LEU A 52 -19.31 -25.34 47.47
CA LEU A 52 -19.51 -24.82 46.11
C LEU A 52 -20.45 -23.60 46.09
N ALA A 53 -21.44 -23.54 46.99
CA ALA A 53 -22.34 -22.39 47.12
C ALA A 53 -21.66 -21.14 47.72
N LEU A 54 -20.64 -21.32 48.57
CA LEU A 54 -19.84 -20.22 49.13
C LEU A 54 -18.76 -19.70 48.17
N ALA A 55 -18.42 -20.47 47.14
CA ALA A 55 -17.50 -20.06 46.07
C ALA A 55 -18.20 -19.39 44.88
N ALA A 56 -19.54 -19.31 44.89
CA ALA A 56 -20.29 -18.61 43.85
C ALA A 56 -20.15 -17.09 44.06
N CYS A 57 -19.43 -16.42 43.17
CA CYS A 57 -19.39 -14.97 43.11
C CYS A 57 -20.82 -14.43 43.12
N ARG A 58 -21.15 -13.59 44.10
CA ARG A 58 -22.45 -12.94 44.13
C ARG A 58 -22.55 -11.99 42.92
N PRO A 59 -23.67 -11.99 42.17
CA PRO A 59 -23.81 -11.18 40.97
C PRO A 59 -23.72 -9.66 41.23
N ASP A 60 -23.91 -9.21 42.47
CA ASP A 60 -23.72 -7.83 42.92
C ASP A 60 -22.23 -7.41 43.02
N GLN A 61 -21.29 -8.36 42.98
CA GLN A 61 -19.85 -8.11 42.99
C GLN A 61 -19.26 -7.96 41.58
N VAL A 62 -20.04 -8.20 40.52
CA VAL A 62 -19.62 -7.96 39.14
C VAL A 62 -19.77 -6.47 38.83
N GLN A 63 -18.74 -5.69 39.13
CA GLN A 63 -18.68 -4.31 38.67
C GLN A 63 -18.56 -4.30 37.13
N HIS A 64 -19.59 -3.78 36.45
CA HIS A 64 -19.51 -3.51 35.03
C HIS A 64 -18.44 -2.44 34.80
N LEU A 65 -17.31 -2.83 34.18
CA LEU A 65 -16.28 -1.89 33.76
C LEU A 65 -16.91 -0.87 32.80
N SER A 66 -16.92 0.40 33.20
CA SER A 66 -17.34 1.49 32.34
C SER A 66 -16.51 1.48 31.05
N GLY A 67 -17.14 1.55 29.89
CA GLY A 67 -16.43 1.54 28.61
C GLY A 67 -16.08 0.13 28.08
N THR A 68 -16.69 -0.95 28.57
CA THR A 68 -16.48 -2.33 28.06
C THR A 68 -16.53 -2.43 26.53
N LYS A 69 -17.43 -1.67 25.88
CA LYS A 69 -17.53 -1.60 24.41
C LYS A 69 -16.28 -0.99 23.75
N GLU A 70 -15.77 0.12 24.30
CA GLU A 70 -14.55 0.75 23.80
C GLU A 70 -13.34 -0.17 24.01
N ILE A 71 -13.24 -0.81 25.18
CA ILE A 71 -12.18 -1.78 25.49
C ILE A 71 -12.21 -2.96 24.50
N ALA A 72 -13.40 -3.51 24.20
CA ALA A 72 -13.54 -4.58 23.22
C ALA A 72 -13.11 -4.14 21.82
N GLU A 73 -13.44 -2.90 21.43
CA GLU A 73 -13.06 -2.32 20.14
C GLU A 73 -11.56 -2.04 20.03
N GLU A 74 -10.95 -1.52 21.09
CA GLU A 74 -9.51 -1.33 21.16
C GLU A 74 -8.80 -2.68 21.15
N THR A 75 -9.22 -3.65 21.96
CA THR A 75 -8.65 -5.01 21.96
C THR A 75 -8.69 -5.65 20.56
N ALA A 76 -9.81 -5.52 19.84
CA ALA A 76 -9.94 -6.02 18.48
C ALA A 76 -9.05 -5.27 17.45
N ASN A 77 -8.66 -4.02 17.74
CA ASN A 77 -7.72 -3.25 16.91
C ASN A 77 -6.25 -3.57 17.21
N TRP A 78 -5.94 -4.11 18.39
CA TRP A 78 -4.58 -4.51 18.81
C TRP A 78 -4.27 -5.98 18.49
N GLU A 79 -5.24 -6.72 17.94
CA GLU A 79 -5.05 -8.08 17.44
C GLU A 79 -3.88 -8.11 16.41
N VAL A 80 -2.85 -8.91 16.71
CA VAL A 80 -1.67 -9.03 15.85
C VAL A 80 -2.06 -9.68 14.53
N LYS A 81 -2.02 -8.91 13.44
CA LYS A 81 -2.27 -9.43 12.10
C LYS A 81 -0.98 -9.87 11.44
N ARG A 82 -0.96 -11.11 10.96
CA ARG A 82 0.09 -11.57 10.05
C ARG A 82 -0.11 -10.89 8.69
N ILE A 83 0.89 -10.12 8.24
CA ILE A 83 0.88 -9.48 6.92
C ILE A 83 1.65 -10.38 5.94
N MET A 84 0.97 -10.92 4.93
CA MET A 84 1.60 -11.76 3.91
C MET A 84 2.26 -10.90 2.82
N PRO A 85 3.22 -11.43 2.04
CA PRO A 85 3.83 -10.70 0.93
C PRO A 85 2.81 -10.14 -0.08
N ASN A 86 1.74 -10.90 -0.37
CA ASN A 86 0.70 -10.44 -1.29
C ASN A 86 -0.15 -9.30 -0.70
N ASP A 87 -0.36 -9.27 0.62
CA ASP A 87 -1.03 -8.15 1.30
C ASP A 87 -0.26 -6.85 1.11
N LEU A 88 1.08 -6.90 1.16
CA LEU A 88 1.92 -5.73 0.92
C LEU A 88 1.85 -5.25 -0.54
N LEU A 89 1.70 -6.15 -1.51
CA LEU A 89 1.49 -5.77 -2.91
C LEU A 89 0.11 -5.12 -3.12
N HIS A 90 -0.94 -5.65 -2.49
CA HIS A 90 -2.27 -5.01 -2.50
C HIS A 90 -2.24 -3.64 -1.82
N ALA A 91 -1.57 -3.54 -0.67
CA ALA A 91 -1.37 -2.29 0.02
C ALA A 91 -0.60 -1.28 -0.84
N THR A 92 0.44 -1.72 -1.55
CA THR A 92 1.19 -0.90 -2.51
C THR A 92 0.28 -0.33 -3.59
N ARG A 93 -0.61 -1.14 -4.17
CA ARG A 93 -1.62 -0.67 -5.12
C ARG A 93 -2.52 0.39 -4.50
N TRP A 94 -3.14 0.11 -3.35
CA TRP A 94 -4.08 1.03 -2.71
C TRP A 94 -3.42 2.35 -2.31
N ALA A 95 -2.20 2.28 -1.78
CA ALA A 95 -1.47 3.43 -1.31
C ALA A 95 -1.04 4.30 -2.51
N GLY A 96 -0.58 3.67 -3.59
CA GLY A 96 -0.25 4.37 -4.82
C GLY A 96 -1.45 5.00 -5.53
N ASP A 97 -2.58 4.29 -5.60
CA ASP A 97 -3.84 4.83 -6.10
C ASP A 97 -4.28 6.03 -5.27
N SER A 98 -4.20 5.94 -3.93
CA SER A 98 -4.62 6.99 -3.01
C SER A 98 -3.79 8.27 -3.19
N LEU A 99 -2.46 8.16 -3.16
CA LEU A 99 -1.56 9.32 -3.28
C LEU A 99 -1.69 9.98 -4.65
N THR A 100 -1.70 9.19 -5.72
CA THR A 100 -1.71 9.73 -7.07
C THR A 100 -3.08 10.29 -7.45
N ALA A 101 -4.19 9.70 -7.01
CA ALA A 101 -5.52 10.26 -7.21
C ALA A 101 -5.69 11.59 -6.44
N TYR A 102 -5.13 11.68 -5.24
CA TYR A 102 -5.08 12.91 -4.46
C TYR A 102 -4.29 14.00 -5.19
N ALA A 103 -3.07 13.68 -5.66
CA ALA A 103 -2.22 14.60 -6.41
C ALA A 103 -2.90 15.08 -7.71
N ASP A 104 -3.51 14.18 -8.48
CA ASP A 104 -4.22 14.55 -9.71
C ASP A 104 -5.45 15.43 -9.42
N THR A 105 -6.14 15.21 -8.29
CA THR A 105 -7.27 16.05 -7.86
C THR A 105 -6.82 17.45 -7.51
N LEU A 106 -5.73 17.58 -6.74
CA LEU A 106 -5.13 18.87 -6.42
C LEU A 106 -4.65 19.60 -7.68
N LEU A 107 -4.02 18.87 -8.62
CA LEU A 107 -3.62 19.43 -9.91
C LEU A 107 -4.82 20.00 -10.65
N ARG A 108 -5.88 19.22 -10.85
CA ARG A 108 -7.08 19.68 -11.58
C ARG A 108 -7.73 20.90 -10.93
N ARG A 109 -7.87 20.91 -9.60
CA ARG A 109 -8.42 22.05 -8.85
C ARG A 109 -7.56 23.30 -9.02
N THR A 110 -6.24 23.13 -8.94
CA THR A 110 -5.27 24.21 -9.11
C THR A 110 -5.29 24.76 -10.52
N LEU A 111 -5.20 23.90 -11.54
CA LEU A 111 -5.26 24.31 -12.95
C LEU A 111 -6.58 25.01 -13.27
N ALA A 112 -7.72 24.47 -12.83
CA ALA A 112 -9.02 25.11 -13.05
C ALA A 112 -9.06 26.54 -12.45
N ARG A 113 -8.49 26.73 -11.25
CA ARG A 113 -8.41 28.05 -10.61
C ARG A 113 -7.50 29.01 -11.40
N GLU A 114 -6.31 28.58 -11.81
CA GLU A 114 -5.36 29.44 -12.51
C GLU A 114 -5.77 29.75 -13.95
N LEU A 115 -6.36 28.78 -14.66
CA LEU A 115 -6.90 28.97 -16.00
C LEU A 115 -8.07 29.97 -16.01
N ARG A 116 -8.91 29.99 -14.98
CA ARG A 116 -9.99 31.01 -14.84
C ARG A 116 -9.46 32.43 -14.69
N LYS A 117 -8.21 32.62 -14.27
CA LYS A 117 -7.56 33.95 -14.24
C LYS A 117 -7.08 34.39 -15.63
N GLY A 118 -7.29 33.56 -16.67
CA GLY A 118 -6.97 33.88 -18.06
C GLY A 118 -5.51 33.68 -18.47
N ASN A 119 -4.67 33.13 -17.59
CA ASN A 119 -3.23 33.01 -17.87
C ASN A 119 -2.77 31.54 -17.94
N LEU A 120 -2.71 31.02 -19.17
CA LEU A 120 -2.25 29.65 -19.46
C LEU A 120 -0.81 29.39 -18.99
N THR A 121 0.07 30.36 -19.21
CA THR A 121 1.48 30.29 -18.81
C THR A 121 1.61 30.14 -17.30
N GLN A 122 0.84 30.93 -16.56
CA GLN A 122 0.82 30.85 -15.11
C GLN A 122 0.26 29.51 -14.63
N ALA A 123 -0.77 28.98 -15.30
CA ALA A 123 -1.31 27.67 -14.99
C ALA A 123 -0.28 26.55 -15.22
N ALA A 124 0.55 26.65 -16.26
CA ALA A 124 1.58 25.65 -16.57
C ALA A 124 2.66 25.50 -15.47
N ASN A 125 2.92 26.55 -14.70
CA ASN A 125 3.80 26.50 -13.52
C ASN A 125 3.34 25.44 -12.48
N PHE A 126 2.05 25.08 -12.49
CA PHE A 126 1.47 24.13 -11.56
C PHE A 126 1.44 22.69 -12.09
N CYS A 127 1.98 22.39 -13.28
CA CYS A 127 1.93 21.04 -13.88
C CYS A 127 2.77 19.95 -13.15
N ARG A 128 3.38 20.25 -12.00
CA ARG A 128 4.21 19.32 -11.21
C ARG A 128 3.59 19.04 -9.83
N PRO A 129 2.45 18.33 -9.75
CA PRO A 129 1.76 18.11 -8.47
C PRO A 129 2.55 17.27 -7.48
N GLN A 130 3.54 16.50 -7.91
CA GLN A 130 4.44 15.76 -7.01
C GLN A 130 5.25 16.68 -6.08
N ALA A 131 5.39 17.97 -6.43
CA ALA A 131 6.10 18.96 -5.63
C ALA A 131 5.16 19.81 -4.77
N TYR A 132 3.84 19.54 -4.77
CA TYR A 132 2.91 20.29 -3.94
C TYR A 132 3.11 19.93 -2.46
N PRO A 133 3.11 20.90 -1.53
CA PRO A 133 3.32 20.66 -0.10
C PRO A 133 2.38 19.61 0.49
N GLN A 134 1.12 19.58 0.03
CA GLN A 134 0.14 18.61 0.51
C GLN A 134 0.42 17.19 0.03
N VAL A 135 0.88 17.03 -1.22
CA VAL A 135 1.26 15.73 -1.78
C VAL A 135 2.52 15.22 -1.10
N ASP A 136 3.50 16.10 -0.92
CA ASP A 136 4.74 15.83 -0.22
C ASP A 136 4.54 15.44 1.26
N SER A 137 3.64 16.13 1.98
CA SER A 137 3.25 15.77 3.35
C SER A 137 2.65 14.36 3.43
N MET A 138 1.74 14.03 2.51
CA MET A 138 1.11 12.70 2.43
C MET A 138 2.12 11.61 2.05
N ALA A 139 3.02 11.91 1.10
CA ALA A 139 4.07 11.00 0.66
C ALA A 139 5.04 10.69 1.80
N ARG A 140 5.49 11.69 2.56
CA ARG A 140 6.33 11.49 3.75
C ARG A 140 5.65 10.65 4.82
N LYS A 141 4.38 10.94 5.13
CA LYS A 141 3.61 10.17 6.14
C LYS A 141 3.56 8.67 5.83
N TRP A 142 3.62 8.30 4.55
CA TRP A 142 3.57 6.92 4.10
C TRP A 142 4.87 6.43 3.48
N HIS A 143 5.99 7.12 3.72
CA HIS A 143 7.32 6.73 3.24
C HIS A 143 7.35 6.42 1.73
N MET A 144 6.77 7.32 0.93
CA MET A 144 6.71 7.21 -0.52
C MET A 144 7.52 8.31 -1.20
N VAL A 145 8.09 7.99 -2.35
CA VAL A 145 8.75 8.95 -3.24
C VAL A 145 7.97 9.02 -4.56
N PRO A 146 7.13 10.05 -4.75
CA PRO A 146 6.35 10.20 -5.98
C PRO A 146 7.13 10.89 -7.09
N ARG A 147 7.04 10.33 -8.30
CA ARG A 147 7.59 10.92 -9.52
C ARG A 147 6.57 10.82 -10.66
N ARG A 148 6.53 11.84 -11.50
CA ARG A 148 5.88 11.76 -12.83
C ARG A 148 6.98 11.58 -13.87
N ALA A 149 6.90 10.48 -14.62
CA ALA A 149 7.67 10.29 -15.83
C ALA A 149 6.81 10.76 -17.00
N GLU A 150 7.32 11.68 -17.80
CA GLU A 150 6.62 12.12 -19.01
C GLU A 150 6.78 11.08 -20.12
N TRP A 151 5.74 10.95 -20.93
CA TRP A 151 5.77 10.07 -22.09
C TRP A 151 6.66 10.69 -23.16
N GLN A 152 7.80 10.04 -23.40
CA GLN A 152 8.60 10.27 -24.60
C GLN A 152 8.04 9.35 -25.70
N PRO A 153 7.72 9.86 -26.91
CA PRO A 153 7.62 9.00 -28.07
C PRO A 153 8.94 8.22 -28.15
N ALA A 154 8.85 6.90 -28.10
CA ALA A 154 10.04 6.06 -27.96
C ALA A 154 11.04 6.35 -29.09
N THR A 155 12.23 6.82 -28.73
CA THR A 155 13.42 6.16 -29.30
C THR A 155 13.41 4.76 -28.71
N ALA A 156 13.33 3.76 -29.60
CA ALA A 156 13.16 2.36 -29.27
C ALA A 156 14.05 1.88 -28.10
N SER A 157 13.51 0.94 -27.32
CA SER A 157 14.18 0.20 -26.24
C SER A 157 14.13 0.82 -24.84
N ALA A 158 12.96 0.69 -24.19
CA ALA A 158 12.95 0.27 -22.79
C ALA A 158 12.08 -1.00 -22.73
N THR A 159 12.75 -2.14 -22.93
CA THR A 159 12.18 -3.48 -23.06
C THR A 159 11.26 -3.89 -21.88
N PRO A 160 10.13 -4.59 -22.16
CA PRO A 160 9.34 -5.32 -21.17
C PRO A 160 10.14 -6.31 -20.29
N ALA A 161 11.36 -6.67 -20.69
CA ALA A 161 12.26 -7.56 -19.93
C ALA A 161 12.77 -6.96 -18.61
N ALA A 162 12.93 -5.62 -18.52
CA ALA A 162 13.35 -4.96 -17.27
C ALA A 162 12.24 -4.99 -16.19
N VAL A 163 10.98 -5.11 -16.63
CA VAL A 163 9.79 -5.20 -15.75
C VAL A 163 9.72 -6.57 -15.07
N ALA A 164 10.11 -7.64 -15.75
CA ALA A 164 10.11 -9.00 -15.19
C ALA A 164 11.27 -9.24 -14.19
N ALA A 165 12.46 -8.69 -14.45
CA ALA A 165 13.64 -8.88 -13.59
C ALA A 165 13.53 -8.20 -12.21
N ALA A 166 12.68 -7.18 -12.07
CA ALA A 166 12.47 -6.42 -10.83
C ALA A 166 11.22 -6.86 -10.03
N GLY A 167 10.65 -8.03 -10.34
CA GLY A 167 9.45 -8.53 -9.66
C GLY A 167 8.20 -7.65 -9.86
N LEU A 168 8.15 -6.86 -10.93
CA LEU A 168 6.99 -6.05 -11.29
C LEU A 168 6.01 -6.88 -12.11
N ARG A 169 4.72 -6.75 -11.79
CA ARG A 169 3.64 -7.45 -12.47
C ARG A 169 2.56 -6.47 -12.88
N PRO A 170 1.99 -6.62 -14.09
CA PRO A 170 0.85 -5.83 -14.48
C PRO A 170 -0.36 -6.22 -13.64
N ASP A 171 -1.13 -5.21 -13.23
CA ASP A 171 -2.44 -5.36 -12.61
C ASP A 171 -3.38 -4.31 -13.21
N THR A 172 -4.30 -4.76 -14.06
CA THR A 172 -5.11 -3.87 -14.89
C THR A 172 -4.20 -2.98 -15.75
N MET A 173 -4.22 -1.65 -15.56
CA MET A 173 -3.32 -0.69 -16.23
C MET A 173 -2.10 -0.28 -15.37
N ARG A 174 -1.83 -0.96 -14.26
CA ARG A 174 -0.75 -0.61 -13.32
C ARG A 174 0.40 -1.60 -13.43
N LEU A 175 1.60 -1.18 -13.02
CA LEU A 175 2.69 -2.09 -12.69
C LEU A 175 2.95 -2.04 -11.19
N ILE A 176 2.89 -3.18 -10.52
CA ILE A 176 3.09 -3.30 -9.08
C ILE A 176 4.17 -4.34 -8.83
N GLY A 177 5.10 -4.05 -7.92
CA GLY A 177 6.07 -5.07 -7.55
C GLY A 177 6.95 -4.71 -6.38
N ARG A 178 7.90 -5.59 -6.12
CA ARG A 178 8.83 -5.51 -5.00
C ARG A 178 10.26 -5.69 -5.52
N PRO A 179 10.88 -4.61 -6.04
CA PRO A 179 12.23 -4.67 -6.60
C PRO A 179 13.32 -5.03 -5.58
N ALA A 180 13.08 -4.81 -4.29
CA ALA A 180 13.98 -5.21 -3.21
C ALA A 180 13.19 -5.58 -1.95
N ALA A 181 13.84 -6.20 -0.96
CA ALA A 181 13.17 -6.68 0.26
C ALA A 181 12.32 -5.60 0.94
N ASP A 182 12.84 -4.39 1.11
CA ASP A 182 12.12 -3.31 1.80
C ASP A 182 11.59 -2.22 0.86
N THR A 183 11.56 -2.51 -0.43
CA THR A 183 11.18 -1.54 -1.46
C THR A 183 10.06 -2.09 -2.32
N PHE A 184 9.00 -1.30 -2.43
CA PHE A 184 7.86 -1.54 -3.29
C PHE A 184 7.78 -0.50 -4.39
N PHE A 185 7.22 -0.92 -5.52
CA PHE A 185 7.07 -0.07 -6.69
C PHE A 185 5.64 -0.09 -7.17
N TYR A 186 5.17 1.09 -7.54
CA TYR A 186 3.87 1.32 -8.16
C TYR A 186 4.05 2.21 -9.39
N GLN A 187 3.41 1.85 -10.49
CA GLN A 187 3.29 2.72 -11.65
C GLN A 187 1.86 2.68 -12.20
N ARG A 188 1.35 3.84 -12.61
CA ARG A 188 0.13 3.93 -13.42
C ARG A 188 0.26 4.98 -14.52
N PRO A 189 -0.41 4.81 -15.66
CA PRO A 189 -0.43 5.83 -16.69
C PRO A 189 -1.17 7.10 -16.22
N ILE A 190 -0.74 8.22 -16.78
CA ILE A 190 -1.42 9.51 -16.73
C ILE A 190 -2.12 9.67 -18.07
N THR A 191 -3.43 9.53 -18.07
CA THR A 191 -4.26 9.67 -19.27
C THR A 191 -4.88 11.05 -19.35
N LEU A 192 -4.98 11.60 -20.56
CA LEU A 192 -5.64 12.88 -20.84
C LEU A 192 -7.16 12.69 -20.88
N ALA A 193 -7.75 12.30 -19.74
CA ALA A 193 -9.18 12.07 -19.62
C ALA A 193 -10.00 13.33 -19.30
N ASN A 194 -9.34 14.44 -18.93
CA ASN A 194 -9.99 15.69 -18.56
C ASN A 194 -9.57 16.81 -19.52
N ASN A 195 -10.53 17.58 -20.02
CA ASN A 195 -10.31 18.66 -20.99
C ASN A 195 -9.38 19.78 -20.46
N LEU A 196 -9.26 19.97 -19.14
CA LEU A 196 -8.30 20.93 -18.57
C LEU A 196 -6.86 20.61 -18.99
N CYS A 197 -6.52 19.33 -19.14
CA CYS A 197 -5.19 18.91 -19.55
C CYS A 197 -4.88 19.35 -21.00
N LEU A 198 -5.90 19.44 -21.85
CA LEU A 198 -5.77 19.83 -23.27
C LEU A 198 -5.48 21.33 -23.43
N ARG A 199 -5.76 22.16 -22.42
CA ARG A 199 -5.36 23.58 -22.46
C ARG A 199 -3.85 23.76 -22.58
N CYS A 200 -3.06 22.83 -22.06
CA CYS A 200 -1.59 22.84 -22.21
C CYS A 200 -1.06 21.76 -23.15
N HIS A 201 -1.78 20.63 -23.30
CA HIS A 201 -1.30 19.47 -24.06
C HIS A 201 -2.06 19.24 -25.38
N GLY A 202 -3.12 20.00 -25.67
CA GLY A 202 -3.97 19.84 -26.85
C GLY A 202 -3.38 20.44 -28.13
N GLN A 203 -4.17 20.46 -29.20
CA GLN A 203 -3.79 20.92 -30.53
C GLN A 203 -3.68 22.46 -30.60
N PRO A 204 -2.49 23.01 -30.96
CA PRO A 204 -2.36 24.43 -31.25
C PRO A 204 -3.28 24.86 -32.41
N GLY A 205 -3.98 25.98 -32.26
CA GLY A 205 -5.01 26.45 -33.20
C GLY A 205 -6.41 25.90 -32.92
N HIS A 206 -6.56 24.95 -31.98
CA HIS A 206 -7.85 24.40 -31.56
C HIS A 206 -8.04 24.47 -30.04
N ASP A 207 -7.22 23.74 -29.27
CA ASP A 207 -7.34 23.66 -27.81
C ASP A 207 -6.63 24.80 -27.08
N LEU A 208 -5.69 25.45 -27.77
CA LEU A 208 -4.93 26.63 -27.35
C LEU A 208 -4.52 27.42 -28.59
N THR A 209 -4.32 28.73 -28.45
CA THR A 209 -3.87 29.56 -29.57
C THR A 209 -2.41 29.26 -29.96
N LEU A 210 -2.02 29.61 -31.18
CA LEU A 210 -0.63 29.46 -31.62
C LEU A 210 0.34 30.29 -30.75
N ALA A 211 -0.07 31.48 -30.32
CA ALA A 211 0.71 32.33 -29.43
C ALA A 211 0.90 31.67 -28.05
N GLU A 212 -0.17 31.14 -27.45
CA GLU A 212 -0.12 30.37 -26.21
C GLU A 212 0.80 29.16 -26.31
N ALA A 213 0.69 28.38 -27.40
CA ALA A 213 1.55 27.22 -27.64
C ALA A 213 3.03 27.59 -27.76
N ASN A 214 3.33 28.71 -28.43
CA ASN A 214 4.70 29.23 -28.56
C ASN A 214 5.27 29.65 -27.21
N THR A 215 4.51 30.42 -26.43
CA THR A 215 4.93 30.86 -25.08
C THR A 215 5.16 29.68 -24.15
N LEU A 216 4.24 28.70 -24.13
CA LEU A 216 4.39 27.48 -23.34
C LEU A 216 5.67 26.72 -23.72
N ARG A 217 5.96 26.55 -25.01
CA ARG A 217 7.16 25.85 -25.47
C ARG A 217 8.46 26.56 -25.04
N GLN A 218 8.47 27.90 -25.00
CA GLN A 218 9.63 28.68 -24.60
C GLN A 218 9.87 28.64 -23.09
N GLN A 219 8.82 28.84 -22.29
CA GLN A 219 8.94 28.96 -20.84
C GLN A 219 8.90 27.62 -20.11
N HIS A 220 8.29 26.62 -20.73
CA HIS A 220 8.16 25.27 -20.19
C HIS A 220 8.72 24.24 -21.18
N PRO A 221 10.03 24.25 -21.48
CA PRO A 221 10.65 23.29 -22.41
C PRO A 221 10.59 21.83 -21.91
N GLY A 222 10.24 21.65 -20.63
CA GLY A 222 9.89 20.37 -20.04
C GLY A 222 8.53 19.84 -20.49
N LEU A 223 7.54 20.69 -20.81
CA LEU A 223 6.21 20.27 -21.28
C LEU A 223 6.25 19.92 -22.76
N ARG A 224 6.84 18.76 -23.09
CA ARG A 224 7.18 18.37 -24.47
C ARG A 224 6.02 17.81 -25.31
N ALA A 225 4.81 17.80 -24.78
CA ALA A 225 3.67 17.09 -25.37
C ALA A 225 2.47 18.02 -25.64
N VAL A 226 2.62 19.02 -26.51
CA VAL A 226 1.49 19.70 -27.17
C VAL A 226 1.00 18.86 -28.35
N GLY A 227 -0.24 19.05 -28.80
CA GLY A 227 -0.82 18.31 -29.93
C GLY A 227 -1.35 16.91 -29.56
N ARG A 228 -1.73 16.68 -28.31
CA ARG A 228 -2.35 15.44 -27.83
C ARG A 228 -3.86 15.47 -27.99
N GLN A 229 -4.43 14.27 -28.05
CA GLN A 229 -5.87 14.04 -28.11
C GLN A 229 -6.42 13.54 -26.76
N PRO A 230 -7.72 13.72 -26.49
CA PRO A 230 -8.38 13.08 -25.35
C PRO A 230 -8.08 11.57 -25.29
N GLY A 231 -7.86 11.05 -24.09
CA GLY A 231 -7.58 9.62 -23.85
C GLY A 231 -6.12 9.19 -24.09
N GLN A 232 -5.28 10.01 -24.75
CA GLN A 232 -3.87 9.67 -24.93
C GLN A 232 -3.09 9.68 -23.61
N VAL A 233 -2.01 8.90 -23.56
CA VAL A 233 -1.11 8.81 -22.41
C VAL A 233 -0.11 9.97 -22.45
N LEU A 234 -0.09 10.77 -21.39
CA LEU A 234 0.86 11.86 -21.19
C LEU A 234 2.16 11.39 -20.53
N GLY A 235 2.12 10.27 -19.81
CA GLY A 235 3.22 9.76 -19.03
C GLY A 235 2.76 8.72 -18.03
N ALA A 236 3.52 8.54 -16.96
CA ALA A 236 3.17 7.68 -15.86
C ALA A 236 3.51 8.30 -14.50
N TRP A 237 2.67 8.06 -13.51
CA TRP A 237 3.07 8.13 -12.12
C TRP A 237 3.96 6.94 -11.80
N GLN A 238 5.08 7.18 -11.12
CA GLN A 238 5.98 6.17 -10.57
C GLN A 238 6.16 6.48 -9.09
N LEU A 239 6.00 5.49 -8.24
CA LEU A 239 6.21 5.61 -6.80
C LEU A 239 7.15 4.52 -6.34
N THR A 240 8.10 4.90 -5.50
CA THR A 240 8.84 3.98 -4.64
C THR A 240 8.30 4.10 -3.22
N LEU A 241 8.04 2.97 -2.57
CA LEU A 241 7.50 2.93 -1.21
C LEU A 241 8.39 2.06 -0.33
N GLU A 242 8.62 2.49 0.89
CA GLU A 242 9.28 1.67 1.90
C GLU A 242 8.30 0.67 2.52
N ARG A 243 8.80 -0.50 2.92
CA ARG A 243 7.99 -1.55 3.58
C ARG A 243 7.23 -1.02 4.80
N THR A 244 7.85 -0.16 5.61
CA THR A 244 7.25 0.47 6.78
C THR A 244 6.00 1.28 6.40
N GLY A 245 6.10 2.13 5.39
CA GLY A 245 4.99 2.91 4.86
C GLY A 245 3.86 2.06 4.28
N VAL A 246 4.20 1.01 3.53
CA VAL A 246 3.21 0.06 2.98
C VAL A 246 2.49 -0.71 4.09
N ALA A 247 3.22 -1.18 5.10
CA ALA A 247 2.65 -1.87 6.26
C ALA A 247 1.76 -0.95 7.11
N GLU A 248 2.20 0.28 7.36
CA GLU A 248 1.40 1.31 8.05
C GLU A 248 0.08 1.54 7.28
N PHE A 249 0.16 1.75 5.96
CA PHE A 249 -1.03 1.95 5.13
C PHE A 249 -1.98 0.73 5.17
N TYR A 250 -1.46 -0.50 5.10
CA TYR A 250 -2.27 -1.72 5.18
C TYR A 250 -2.96 -1.87 6.54
N THR A 251 -2.23 -1.66 7.63
CA THR A 251 -2.78 -1.77 8.98
C THR A 251 -3.81 -0.68 9.23
N MET A 252 -3.60 0.54 8.74
CA MET A 252 -4.64 1.57 8.73
C MET A 252 -5.88 1.03 8.01
N LYS A 253 -5.76 0.65 6.73
CA LYS A 253 -6.88 0.20 5.86
C LYS A 253 -7.71 -0.97 6.41
N THR A 254 -7.11 -1.86 7.21
CA THR A 254 -7.78 -3.07 7.68
C THR A 254 -8.23 -3.01 9.14
N ARG A 255 -8.01 -1.90 9.87
CA ARG A 255 -8.51 -1.76 11.26
C ARG A 255 -10.03 -1.90 11.32
N LYS A 256 -10.53 -2.68 12.29
CA LYS A 256 -11.97 -2.99 12.47
C LYS A 256 -12.77 -1.73 12.82
N LYS A 257 -12.20 -0.84 13.63
CA LYS A 257 -12.75 0.49 13.85
C LYS A 257 -11.80 1.58 13.40
N TRP A 258 -12.27 2.35 12.43
CA TRP A 258 -11.56 3.49 11.90
C TRP A 258 -11.66 4.68 12.85
N LYS A 259 -10.52 5.21 13.29
CA LYS A 259 -10.48 6.50 14.00
C LYS A 259 -10.50 7.61 12.94
N GLU A 260 -11.66 8.21 12.70
CA GLU A 260 -11.92 9.23 11.66
C GLU A 260 -10.92 10.40 11.72
N HIS A 261 -10.50 10.78 12.94
CA HIS A 261 -9.49 11.82 13.20
C HIS A 261 -8.05 11.43 12.83
N LYS A 262 -7.73 10.15 12.57
CA LYS A 262 -6.37 9.69 12.21
C LYS A 262 -6.13 9.64 10.70
N MET A 263 -7.17 9.84 9.90
CA MET A 263 -6.98 10.08 8.48
C MET A 263 -6.48 11.51 8.24
N PRO A 264 -5.50 11.72 7.36
CA PRO A 264 -5.53 12.96 6.59
C PRO A 264 -6.92 12.99 5.95
N LYS A 265 -7.75 14.01 6.19
CA LYS A 265 -9.06 14.14 5.54
C LYS A 265 -8.83 13.92 4.05
N LEU A 266 -9.21 12.73 3.56
CA LEU A 266 -9.20 12.47 2.14
C LEU A 266 -10.53 13.05 1.69
N PHE A 267 -10.40 14.19 1.02
CA PHE A 267 -11.43 15.06 0.45
C PHE A 267 -11.97 16.16 1.39
#